data_AF-A0A960IVW6-F1
#
_entry.id   AF-A0A960IVW6-F1
#
_cell.length_a   1.000
_cell.length_b   1.000
_cell.length_c   1.000
_cell.angle_alpha   90.00
_cell.angle_beta   90.00
_cell.angle_gamma   90.00
#
_symmetry.space_group_name_H-M   'P 1'
#
loop_
_entity.id
_entity.type
_entity.pdbx_description
1 polymer ?
#
loop_
_entity_poly.entity_id
_entity_poly.type
_entity_poly.pdbx_seq_one_letter_code
_entity_poly.pdbx_strand_id
1 'polypeptide(L)'
;MSDQPDARTAAIRRIKAKRDFKTHVVIYVVVNLMLVAIWAISGAGFFWPVFSIVFWAVGLVFNGWSAFYESKPISEEDIRREMGE
;
A
#
# COMPACT_ATOMS: atom_id res chain seq x y z
N MET A 1 33.18 -3.52 -11.47
CA MET A 1 32.36 -3.03 -12.60
C MET A 1 31.21 -4.00 -12.83
N SER A 2 30.19 -4.05 -11.95
CA SER A 2 28.95 -4.83 -12.17
C SER A 2 27.86 -4.60 -11.09
N ASP A 3 27.66 -3.36 -10.62
CA ASP A 3 26.55 -3.02 -9.67
C ASP A 3 25.35 -2.31 -10.33
N GLN A 4 25.47 -1.94 -11.60
CA GLN A 4 24.49 -1.07 -12.28
C GLN A 4 23.12 -1.73 -12.63
N PRO A 5 23.01 -3.05 -12.90
CA PRO A 5 21.73 -3.69 -13.19
C PRO A 5 20.78 -3.76 -11.97
N ASP A 6 21.35 -3.95 -10.78
CA ASP A 6 20.58 -4.25 -9.56
C ASP A 6 19.95 -2.99 -8.97
N ALA A 7 20.70 -1.88 -8.95
CA ALA A 7 20.20 -0.58 -8.51
C ALA A 7 19.03 -0.09 -9.38
N ARG A 8 19.11 -0.28 -10.71
CA ARG A 8 18.04 0.13 -11.64
C ARG A 8 16.79 -0.72 -11.48
N THR A 9 16.96 -2.03 -11.26
CA THR A 9 15.84 -2.97 -11.06
C THR A 9 15.13 -2.71 -9.74
N ALA A 10 15.87 -2.44 -8.66
CA ALA A 10 15.31 -2.04 -7.38
C ALA A 10 14.53 -0.72 -7.46
N ALA A 11 15.06 0.28 -8.18
CA ALA A 11 14.38 1.55 -8.40
C ALA A 11 13.04 1.39 -9.15
N ILE A 12 13.01 0.58 -10.20
CA ILE A 12 11.78 0.29 -10.97
C ILE A 12 10.75 -0.41 -10.09
N ARG A 13 11.17 -1.39 -9.27
CA ARG A 13 10.28 -2.14 -8.38
C ARG A 13 9.59 -1.24 -7.36
N ARG A 14 10.30 -0.26 -6.81
CA ARG A 14 9.73 0.73 -5.87
C ARG A 14 8.68 1.62 -6.51
N ILE A 15 8.94 2.13 -7.72
CA ILE A 15 7.99 2.98 -8.43
C ILE A 15 6.71 2.19 -8.77
N LYS A 16 6.88 0.93 -9.18
CA LYS A 16 5.75 0.05 -9.48
C LYS A 16 4.92 -0.27 -8.23
N ALA A 17 5.56 -0.62 -7.11
CA ALA A 17 4.88 -0.90 -5.84
C ALA A 17 4.05 0.30 -5.34
N LYS A 18 4.60 1.53 -5.42
CA LYS A 18 3.84 2.74 -5.05
C LYS A 18 2.63 2.99 -5.96
N ARG A 19 2.77 2.74 -7.26
CA ARG A 19 1.68 2.88 -8.23
C ARG A 19 0.58 1.84 -7.99
N ASP A 20 0.96 0.59 -7.79
CA ASP A 20 0.00 -0.49 -7.54
C ASP A 20 -0.76 -0.24 -6.23
N PHE A 21 -0.08 0.21 -5.17
CA PHE A 21 -0.74 0.60 -3.92
C PHE A 21 -1.76 1.73 -4.13
N LYS A 22 -1.39 2.79 -4.86
CA LYS A 22 -2.31 3.90 -5.16
C LYS A 22 -3.55 3.43 -5.91
N THR A 23 -3.39 2.52 -6.87
CA THR A 23 -4.52 1.92 -7.60
C THR A 23 -5.45 1.15 -6.65
N HIS A 24 -4.90 0.35 -5.74
CA HIS A 24 -5.70 -0.39 -4.75
C HIS A 24 -6.47 0.55 -3.81
N VAL A 25 -5.87 1.66 -3.37
CA VAL A 25 -6.55 2.69 -2.56
C VAL A 25 -7.71 3.32 -3.33
N VAL A 26 -7.50 3.65 -4.61
CA VAL A 26 -8.57 4.25 -5.44
C VAL A 26 -9.73 3.28 -5.61
N ILE A 27 -9.46 2.01 -5.92
CA ILE A 27 -10.49 0.97 -6.05
C ILE A 27 -11.24 0.81 -4.73
N TYR A 28 -10.51 0.75 -3.61
CA TYR A 28 -11.11 0.66 -2.28
C TYR A 28 -12.10 1.81 -2.02
N VAL A 29 -11.71 3.06 -2.30
CA VAL A 29 -12.57 4.22 -2.09
C VAL A 29 -13.80 4.16 -3.00
N VAL A 30 -13.63 3.89 -4.28
CA VAL A 30 -14.73 3.86 -5.26
C VAL A 30 -15.75 2.78 -4.91
N VAL A 31 -15.29 1.56 -4.60
CA VAL A 31 -16.19 0.44 -4.27
C VAL A 31 -16.93 0.70 -2.97
N ASN A 32 -16.25 1.17 -1.92
CA ASN A 32 -16.93 1.43 -0.64
C ASN A 32 -17.93 2.59 -0.75
N LEU A 33 -17.63 3.65 -1.49
CA LEU A 33 -18.59 4.72 -1.76
C LEU A 33 -19.82 4.20 -2.51
N MET A 34 -19.63 3.34 -3.50
CA MET A 34 -20.72 2.68 -4.22
C MET A 34 -21.59 1.84 -3.28
N LEU A 35 -20.99 1.03 -2.39
CA LEU A 35 -21.72 0.21 -1.42
C LEU A 35 -22.53 1.06 -0.44
N VAL A 36 -21.95 2.17 0.04
CA VAL A 36 -22.63 3.13 0.91
C VAL A 36 -23.80 3.80 0.17
N ALA A 37 -23.62 4.17 -1.09
CA ALA A 37 -24.69 4.74 -1.90
C ALA A 37 -25.84 3.74 -2.10
N ILE A 38 -25.53 2.48 -2.41
CA ILE A 38 -26.52 1.39 -2.53
C ILE A 38 -27.29 1.22 -1.22
N TRP A 39 -26.59 1.20 -0.09
CA TRP A 39 -27.23 1.11 1.23
C TRP A 39 -28.15 2.30 1.50
N ALA A 40 -27.72 3.52 1.18
CA ALA A 40 -28.51 4.73 1.42
C ALA A 40 -29.82 4.73 0.61
N ILE A 41 -29.79 4.26 -0.65
CA ILE A 41 -30.98 4.19 -1.50
C ILE A 41 -31.85 2.96 -1.26
N SER A 42 -31.35 1.94 -0.55
CA SER A 42 -32.12 0.72 -0.27
C SER A 42 -33.11 0.84 0.91
N GLY A 43 -33.34 2.06 1.44
CA GLY A 43 -34.33 2.32 2.51
C GLY A 43 -33.80 2.10 3.93
N ALA A 44 -32.55 2.48 4.17
CA ALA A 44 -31.59 1.78 5.02
C ALA A 44 -31.94 1.48 6.51
N GLY A 45 -31.79 0.21 6.89
CA GLY A 45 -31.73 -0.32 8.26
C GLY A 45 -30.29 -0.51 8.76
N PHE A 46 -29.86 -1.73 9.09
CA PHE A 46 -28.48 -1.99 9.57
C PHE A 46 -27.40 -1.66 8.52
N PHE A 47 -26.30 -1.02 8.95
CA PHE A 47 -25.20 -0.57 8.08
C PHE A 47 -24.23 -1.71 7.69
N TRP A 48 -24.71 -2.62 6.84
CA TRP A 48 -23.91 -3.76 6.35
C TRP A 48 -22.62 -3.39 5.57
N PRO A 49 -22.46 -2.22 4.91
CA PRO A 49 -21.20 -1.88 4.24
C PRO A 49 -19.99 -1.83 5.18
N VAL A 50 -20.22 -1.70 6.50
CA VAL A 50 -19.16 -1.73 7.52
C VAL A 50 -18.26 -2.96 7.42
N PHE A 51 -18.81 -4.13 7.07
CA PHE A 51 -18.02 -5.36 6.99
C PHE A 51 -17.03 -5.31 5.82
N SER A 52 -17.46 -4.79 4.66
CA SER A 52 -16.59 -4.59 3.49
C SER A 52 -15.50 -3.56 3.79
N ILE A 53 -15.87 -2.43 4.40
CA ILE A 53 -14.94 -1.36 4.80
C ILE A 53 -13.88 -1.95 5.74
N VAL A 54 -14.27 -2.60 6.82
CA VAL A 54 -13.33 -3.09 7.85
C VAL A 54 -12.45 -4.21 7.33
N PHE A 55 -13.03 -5.23 6.66
CA PHE A 55 -12.26 -6.37 6.15
C PHE A 55 -11.22 -5.92 5.11
N TRP A 56 -11.60 -5.02 4.20
CA TRP A 56 -10.69 -4.54 3.17
C TRP A 56 -9.71 -3.49 3.69
N ALA A 57 -10.10 -2.64 4.64
CA ALA A 57 -9.20 -1.65 5.26
C ALA A 57 -8.00 -2.32 5.91
N VAL A 58 -8.22 -3.45 6.60
CA VAL A 58 -7.15 -4.23 7.21
C VAL A 58 -6.17 -4.72 6.15
N GLY A 59 -6.65 -5.33 5.05
CA GLY A 59 -5.81 -5.76 3.94
C GLY A 59 -5.02 -4.61 3.29
N LEU A 60 -5.66 -3.44 3.14
CA LEU A 60 -5.03 -2.25 2.58
C LEU A 60 -3.93 -1.68 3.50
N VAL A 61 -4.13 -1.70 4.82
CA VAL A 61 -3.12 -1.27 5.81
C VAL A 61 -1.90 -2.17 5.76
N PHE A 62 -2.08 -3.50 5.71
CA PHE A 62 -0.95 -4.43 5.57
C PHE A 62 -0.19 -4.24 4.26
N ASN A 63 -0.90 -4.01 3.15
CA ASN A 63 -0.27 -3.76 1.85
C ASN A 63 0.49 -2.41 1.84
N GLY A 64 -0.11 -1.38 2.44
CA GLY A 64 0.50 -0.06 2.60
C GLY A 64 1.74 -0.09 3.50
N TRP A 65 1.74 -0.91 4.55
CA TRP A 65 2.91 -1.10 5.39
C TRP A 65 4.10 -1.65 4.58
N SER A 66 3.93 -2.70 3.77
CA SER A 66 5.02 -3.17 2.89
C SER A 66 5.45 -2.10 1.87
N ALA A 67 4.51 -1.38 1.25
CA ALA A 67 4.84 -0.35 0.26
C ALA A 67 5.62 0.85 0.86
N PHE A 68 5.30 1.28 2.09
CA PHE A 68 5.90 2.45 2.73
C PHE A 68 7.04 2.13 3.70
N TYR A 69 6.96 1.04 4.48
CA TYR A 69 8.00 0.66 5.46
C TYR A 69 9.14 -0.16 4.84
N GLU A 70 8.89 -1.03 3.86
CA GLU A 70 9.94 -1.82 3.20
C GLU A 70 10.76 -0.99 2.19
N SER A 71 10.41 0.29 2.04
CA SER A 71 11.10 1.26 1.19
C SER A 71 12.31 1.94 1.85
N LYS A 72 12.61 1.70 3.13
CA LYS A 72 13.93 2.02 3.69
C LYS A 72 14.83 0.79 3.48
N PRO A 73 15.64 0.72 2.40
CA PRO A 73 16.81 -0.14 2.49
C PRO A 73 17.62 0.44 3.66
N ILE A 74 18.08 -0.40 4.58
CA ILE A 74 19.22 -0.02 5.40
C ILE A 74 20.29 0.39 4.37
N SER A 75 20.59 1.68 4.32
CA SER A 75 21.58 2.18 3.36
C SER A 75 22.89 1.48 3.69
N GLU A 76 23.70 1.10 2.70
CA GLU A 76 25.06 0.66 3.02
C GLU A 76 25.84 1.76 3.76
N GLU A 77 25.38 3.01 3.70
CA GLU A 77 25.86 4.13 4.51
C GLU A 77 25.51 3.96 6.00
N ASP A 78 24.34 3.40 6.34
CA ASP A 78 23.98 3.08 7.73
C ASP A 78 24.82 1.91 8.25
N ILE A 79 25.04 0.87 7.42
CA ILE A 79 25.89 -0.29 7.78
C ILE A 79 27.36 0.14 7.95
N ARG A 80 27.89 0.98 7.05
CA ARG A 80 29.28 1.49 7.15
C ARG A 80 29.47 2.41 8.36
N ARG A 81 28.44 3.12 8.78
CA ARG A 81 28.48 4.00 9.95
C ARG A 81 28.47 3.21 11.25
N GLU A 82 27.81 2.05 11.28
CA GLU A 82 27.74 1.17 12.46
C GLU A 82 28.99 0.26 12.59
N MET A 83 29.65 -0.11 11.48
CA MET A 83 30.91 -0.88 11.50
C MET A 83 32.19 -0.03 11.64
N GLY A 84 32.03 1.30 11.67
CA GLY A 84 33.13 2.27 11.78
C GLY A 84 33.30 2.90 13.17
N GLU A 85 32.43 2.54 14.12
CA GLU A 85 32.63 2.74 15.57
C GLU A 85 33.02 1.41 16.23
#